data_AF-A0A356BFJ8-F1
#
_entry.id   AF-A0A356BFJ8-F1
#
_cell.length_a   1.000
_cell.length_b   1.000
_cell.length_c   1.000
_cell.angle_alpha   90.00
_cell.angle_beta   90.00
_cell.angle_gamma   90.00
#
_symmetry.space_group_name_H-M   'P 1'
#
loop_
_entity.id
_entity.type
_entity.pdbx_description
1 polymer ?
#
loop_
_entity_poly.entity_id
_entity_poly.type
_entity_poly.pdbx_seq_one_letter_code
_entity_poly.pdbx_strand_id
1 'polypeptide(L)'
;MSEQTANAAKSGWLNRALNAIEVIGNKLPDPAVLFALLMIVVWLSSWLLSGMTFAEVDPRTGDAIKINNLLEPTSLTAFMAKMVATFVSFPPLGVVLVAMMGLGVAEYTGYINAGLRSILSVTPKMLLTPVLIAVGVLSHVAVDAGYVLVIPLGAVIFYAAGRHPLAGI
;
A
#
# COMPACT_ATOMS: atom_id res chain seq x y z
N MET A 1 37.42 -30.95 5.19
CA MET A 1 36.31 -31.54 4.40
C MET A 1 35.55 -32.47 5.34
N SER A 2 34.42 -32.00 5.87
CA SER A 2 33.51 -32.81 6.69
C SER A 2 32.13 -32.16 6.64
N GLU A 3 31.37 -32.61 5.66
CA GLU A 3 29.91 -32.74 5.63
C GLU A 3 29.08 -31.73 6.43
N GLN A 4 28.69 -30.67 5.74
CA GLN A 4 27.45 -29.96 6.02
C GLN A 4 26.34 -30.64 5.20
N THR A 5 25.91 -31.83 5.61
CA THR A 5 24.69 -32.45 5.09
C THR A 5 23.50 -31.60 5.55
N ALA A 6 23.07 -30.70 4.68
CA ALA A 6 21.84 -29.95 4.81
C ALA A 6 20.69 -30.94 5.02
N ASN A 7 20.15 -30.93 6.23
CA ASN A 7 18.98 -31.70 6.62
C ASN A 7 17.79 -31.13 5.84
N ALA A 8 17.48 -31.71 4.69
CA ALA A 8 16.29 -31.40 3.90
C ALA A 8 15.06 -31.82 4.70
N ALA A 9 14.63 -30.95 5.62
CA ALA A 9 13.40 -31.12 6.37
C ALA A 9 12.27 -31.34 5.36
N LYS A 10 11.59 -32.49 5.47
CA LYS A 10 10.40 -32.82 4.68
C LYS A 10 9.46 -31.62 4.75
N SER A 11 9.32 -30.89 3.64
CA SER A 11 8.50 -29.69 3.58
C SER A 11 7.06 -30.10 3.87
N GLY A 12 6.60 -29.79 5.09
CA GLY A 12 5.20 -29.93 5.46
C GLY A 12 4.33 -29.15 4.49
N TRP A 13 3.07 -29.53 4.36
CA TRP A 13 2.12 -28.86 3.47
C TRP A 13 2.11 -27.32 3.65
N LEU A 14 2.29 -26.85 4.89
CA LEU A 14 2.45 -25.43 5.22
C LEU A 14 3.67 -24.78 4.54
N ASN A 15 4.85 -25.40 4.58
CA ASN A 15 6.05 -24.86 3.95
C ASN A 15 5.91 -24.81 2.41
N ARG A 16 5.20 -25.78 1.82
CA ARG A 16 4.92 -25.76 0.38
C ARG A 16 3.94 -24.64 0.02
N ALA A 17 2.92 -24.42 0.83
CA ALA A 17 1.99 -23.31 0.65
C ALA A 17 2.70 -21.95 0.77
N LEU A 18 3.55 -21.77 1.78
CA LEU A 18 4.36 -20.56 1.95
C LEU A 18 5.30 -20.33 0.76
N ASN A 19 6.01 -21.36 0.31
CA ASN A 19 6.88 -21.27 -0.88
C ASN A 19 6.09 -20.90 -2.14
N ALA A 20 4.86 -21.41 -2.30
CA ALA A 20 4.02 -21.03 -3.44
C ALA A 20 3.61 -19.55 -3.38
N ILE A 21 3.24 -19.05 -2.19
CA ILE A 21 2.89 -17.63 -1.99
C ILE A 21 4.09 -16.73 -2.28
N GLU A 22 5.28 -17.10 -1.81
CA GLU A 22 6.52 -16.35 -2.06
C GLU A 22 6.82 -16.26 -3.56
N VAL A 23 6.75 -17.39 -4.28
CA VAL A 23 7.01 -17.43 -5.72
C VAL A 23 5.99 -16.61 -6.50
N ILE A 24 4.71 -16.68 -6.14
CA ILE A 24 3.65 -15.89 -6.79
C ILE A 24 3.84 -14.40 -6.49
N GLY A 25 4.13 -14.04 -5.24
CA GLY A 25 4.36 -12.65 -4.82
C GLY A 25 5.55 -12.02 -5.55
N ASN A 26 6.67 -12.74 -5.65
CA ASN A 26 7.87 -12.27 -6.36
C ASN A 26 7.71 -12.17 -7.88
N LYS A 27 6.68 -12.80 -8.45
CA LYS A 27 6.43 -12.77 -9.89
C LYS A 27 5.63 -11.54 -10.34
N LEU A 28 4.95 -10.87 -9.41
CA LEU A 28 4.21 -9.66 -9.72
C LEU A 28 5.21 -8.51 -9.97
N PRO A 29 5.13 -7.82 -11.12
CA PRO A 29 5.98 -6.67 -11.38
C PRO A 29 5.60 -5.50 -10.46
N ASP A 30 6.48 -4.52 -10.36
CA ASP A 30 6.21 -3.26 -9.68
C ASP A 30 4.83 -2.69 -10.11
N PRO A 31 4.02 -2.14 -9.17
CA PRO A 31 2.70 -1.64 -9.51
C PRO A 31 2.67 -0.65 -10.68
N ALA A 32 3.67 0.23 -10.83
CA ALA A 32 3.71 1.18 -11.94
C ALA A 32 3.87 0.46 -13.29
N VAL A 33 4.71 -0.58 -13.34
CA VAL A 33 4.87 -1.44 -14.53
C VAL A 33 3.57 -2.19 -14.83
N LEU A 34 2.88 -2.69 -13.80
CA LEU A 34 1.59 -3.35 -13.95
C LEU A 34 0.54 -2.43 -14.59
N PHE A 35 0.42 -1.17 -14.13
CA PHE A 35 -0.48 -0.18 -14.74
C PHE A 35 -0.08 0.16 -16.18
N ALA A 36 1.22 0.29 -16.48
CA ALA A 36 1.69 0.53 -17.84
C ALA A 36 1.35 -0.65 -18.78
N LEU A 37 1.52 -1.89 -18.32
CA LEU A 37 1.14 -3.08 -19.08
C LEU A 37 -0.38 -3.13 -19.32
N LEU A 38 -1.18 -2.87 -18.29
CA LEU A 38 -2.64 -2.82 -18.43
C LEU A 38 -3.09 -1.72 -19.41
N MET A 39 -2.43 -0.56 -19.40
CA MET A 39 -2.70 0.51 -20.37
C MET A 39 -2.47 0.03 -21.81
N ILE A 40 -1.35 -0.65 -22.07
CA ILE A 40 -1.05 -1.22 -23.39
C ILE A 40 -2.11 -2.26 -23.77
N VAL A 41 -2.49 -3.14 -22.85
CA VAL A 41 -3.56 -4.14 -23.08
C VAL A 41 -4.88 -3.46 -23.45
N VAL A 42 -5.26 -2.40 -22.75
CA VAL A 42 -6.47 -1.61 -23.05
C VAL A 42 -6.37 -0.96 -24.43
N TRP A 43 -5.23 -0.38 -24.80
CA TRP A 43 -5.03 0.19 -26.13
C TRP A 43 -5.20 -0.84 -27.23
N LEU A 44 -4.53 -1.99 -27.12
CA LEU A 44 -4.61 -3.07 -28.10
C LEU A 44 -6.02 -3.66 -28.18
N SER A 45 -6.68 -3.86 -27.03
CA SER A 45 -8.05 -4.36 -26.97
C SER A 45 -9.03 -3.36 -27.60
N SER A 46 -8.86 -2.06 -27.34
CA SER A 46 -9.70 -1.01 -27.93
C SER A 46 -9.56 -0.97 -29.46
N TRP A 47 -8.34 -1.15 -29.97
CA TRP A 47 -8.08 -1.22 -31.40
C TRP A 47 -8.73 -2.46 -32.02
N LEU A 48 -8.51 -3.64 -31.45
CA LEU A 48 -9.04 -4.91 -31.95
C LEU A 48 -10.57 -4.95 -31.97
N LEU A 49 -11.22 -4.37 -30.95
CA LEU A 49 -12.67 -4.43 -30.77
C LEU A 49 -13.41 -3.21 -31.36
N SER A 50 -12.71 -2.18 -31.81
CA SER A 50 -13.34 -0.94 -32.33
C SER A 50 -14.28 -1.13 -33.53
N GLY A 51 -14.11 -2.22 -34.29
CA GLY A 51 -15.01 -2.58 -35.39
C GLY A 51 -16.32 -3.24 -34.96
N MET A 52 -16.48 -3.57 -33.67
CA MET A 52 -17.67 -4.21 -33.12
C MET A 52 -18.72 -3.17 -32.72
N THR A 53 -19.97 -3.39 -33.12
CA THR A 53 -21.12 -2.58 -32.72
C THR A 53 -21.93 -3.29 -31.65
N PHE A 54 -22.33 -2.56 -30.61
CA PHE A 54 -23.24 -3.06 -29.58
C PHE A 54 -24.66 -2.58 -29.89
N ALA A 55 -25.65 -3.43 -29.64
CA ALA A 55 -27.06 -3.06 -29.77
C ALA A 55 -27.59 -2.38 -28.50
N GLU A 56 -26.83 -2.47 -27.41
CA GLU A 56 -27.13 -1.90 -26.12
C GLU A 56 -26.96 -0.38 -26.10
N VAL A 57 -27.92 0.26 -25.45
CA VAL A 57 -27.97 1.71 -25.24
C VAL A 57 -27.58 2.01 -23.80
N ASP A 58 -26.77 3.04 -23.60
CA ASP A 58 -26.43 3.53 -22.28
C ASP A 58 -27.70 4.11 -21.61
N PRO A 59 -28.19 3.55 -20.49
CA PRO A 59 -29.40 4.02 -19.83
C PRO A 59 -29.26 5.42 -19.21
N ARG A 60 -28.04 5.98 -19.12
CA ARG A 60 -27.77 7.30 -18.57
C ARG A 60 -27.84 8.41 -19.63
N THR A 61 -27.44 8.10 -20.86
CA THR A 61 -27.36 9.10 -21.95
C THR A 61 -28.37 8.84 -23.05
N GLY A 62 -28.86 7.61 -23.21
CA GLY A 62 -29.71 7.21 -24.33
C GLY A 62 -28.95 6.95 -25.63
N ASP A 63 -27.61 6.99 -25.60
CA ASP A 63 -26.76 6.76 -26.76
C ASP A 63 -26.33 5.29 -26.88
N ALA A 64 -26.08 4.84 -28.11
CA ALA A 64 -25.54 3.50 -28.35
C ALA A 64 -24.12 3.36 -27.80
N ILE A 65 -23.82 2.23 -27.14
CA ILE A 65 -22.48 1.95 -26.62
C ILE A 65 -21.52 1.69 -27.78
N LYS A 66 -20.40 2.42 -27.80
CA LYS A 66 -19.35 2.30 -28.82
C LYS A 66 -17.98 2.17 -28.18
N ILE A 67 -17.15 1.32 -28.76
CA ILE A 67 -15.75 1.19 -28.38
C ILE A 67 -14.95 2.24 -29.17
N ASN A 68 -14.26 3.12 -28.45
CA ASN A 68 -13.37 4.11 -29.06
C ASN A 68 -11.97 3.52 -29.22
N ASN A 69 -11.43 3.53 -30.44
CA ASN A 69 -10.06 3.11 -30.70
C ASN A 69 -9.07 4.13 -30.13
N LEU A 70 -8.30 3.74 -29.12
CA LEU A 70 -7.34 4.63 -28.46
C LEU A 70 -6.03 4.81 -29.23
N LEU A 71 -5.79 3.97 -30.25
CA LEU A 71 -4.61 4.06 -31.13
C LEU A 71 -4.84 4.92 -32.38
N GLU A 72 -6.05 5.45 -32.58
CA GLU A 72 -6.34 6.38 -33.67
C GLU A 72 -5.62 7.73 -33.46
N PRO A 73 -5.16 8.42 -34.53
CA PRO A 73 -4.42 9.68 -34.39
C PRO A 73 -5.10 10.76 -33.53
N THR A 74 -6.44 10.86 -33.61
CA THR A 74 -7.24 11.79 -32.81
C THR A 74 -7.24 11.43 -31.32
N SER A 75 -7.37 10.13 -30.99
CA SER A 75 -7.28 9.63 -29.61
C SER A 75 -5.88 9.81 -29.02
N LEU A 76 -4.83 9.54 -29.81
CA LEU A 76 -3.45 9.66 -29.36
C LEU A 76 -3.06 11.12 -29.10
N THR A 77 -3.47 12.04 -29.98
CA THR A 77 -3.27 13.48 -29.79
C THR A 77 -4.04 13.99 -28.58
N ALA A 78 -5.29 13.55 -28.38
CA ALA A 78 -6.07 13.89 -27.20
C ALA A 78 -5.45 13.33 -25.91
N PHE A 79 -4.91 12.11 -25.94
CA PHE A 79 -4.21 11.50 -24.81
C PHE A 79 -2.98 12.32 -24.44
N MET A 80 -2.10 12.64 -25.40
CA MET A 80 -0.92 13.48 -25.17
C MET A 80 -1.28 14.87 -24.62
N ALA A 81 -2.31 15.51 -25.19
CA ALA A 81 -2.76 16.83 -24.77
C ALA A 81 -3.34 16.83 -23.34
N LYS A 82 -4.03 15.77 -22.93
CA LYS A 82 -4.69 15.67 -21.62
C LYS A 82 -3.85 14.97 -20.56
N MET A 83 -2.75 14.31 -20.91
CA MET A 83 -1.96 13.46 -20.02
C MET A 83 -1.63 14.13 -18.68
N VAL A 84 -1.06 15.34 -18.70
CA VAL A 84 -0.70 16.08 -17.48
C VAL A 84 -1.95 16.50 -16.70
N ALA A 85 -2.99 16.98 -17.38
CA ALA A 85 -4.23 17.39 -16.74
C ALA A 85 -4.91 16.21 -16.05
N THR A 86 -4.97 15.04 -16.69
CA THR A 86 -5.50 13.80 -16.10
C THR A 86 -4.69 13.36 -14.88
N PHE A 87 -3.36 13.47 -14.94
CA PHE A 87 -2.50 13.14 -13.80
C PHE A 87 -2.73 14.08 -12.60
N VAL A 88 -2.70 15.41 -12.82
CA VAL A 88 -2.80 16.40 -11.74
C VAL A 88 -4.23 16.51 -11.18
N SER A 89 -5.26 16.24 -11.99
CA SER A 89 -6.66 16.24 -11.55
C SER A 89 -7.11 14.93 -10.89
N PHE A 90 -6.24 13.93 -10.80
CA PHE A 90 -6.56 12.67 -10.14
C PHE A 90 -6.85 12.92 -8.65
N PRO A 91 -8.11 12.73 -8.17
CA PRO A 91 -8.51 13.21 -6.84
C PRO A 91 -7.63 12.74 -5.67
N PRO A 92 -7.14 11.47 -5.65
CA PRO A 92 -6.25 11.01 -4.58
C PRO A 92 -4.91 11.75 -4.53
N LEU A 93 -4.39 12.23 -5.66
CA LEU A 93 -3.06 12.85 -5.73
C LEU A 93 -2.99 14.13 -4.90
N GLY A 94 -3.94 15.05 -5.10
CA GLY A 94 -3.96 16.33 -4.39
C GLY A 94 -4.16 16.17 -2.88
N VAL A 95 -5.11 15.32 -2.49
CA VAL A 95 -5.43 15.09 -1.07
C VAL A 95 -4.24 14.50 -0.32
N VAL A 96 -3.58 13.49 -0.91
CA VAL A 96 -2.42 12.84 -0.28
C VAL A 96 -1.24 13.80 -0.16
N LEU A 97 -0.91 14.58 -1.18
CA LEU A 97 0.22 15.51 -1.12
C LEU A 97 0.04 16.57 -0.02
N VAL A 98 -1.16 17.17 0.06
CA VAL A 98 -1.46 18.17 1.09
C VAL A 98 -1.44 17.55 2.50
N ALA A 99 -2.00 16.35 2.65
CA ALA A 99 -1.97 15.62 3.92
C ALA A 99 -0.53 15.27 4.34
N MET A 100 0.30 14.78 3.40
CA MET A 100 1.70 14.44 3.66
C MET A 100 2.56 15.66 3.95
N MET A 101 2.25 16.85 3.42
CA MET A 101 2.92 18.08 3.83
C MET A 101 2.68 18.41 5.31
N GLY A 102 1.42 18.34 5.77
CA GLY A 102 1.09 18.55 7.18
C GLY A 102 1.73 17.50 8.09
N LEU A 103 1.65 16.23 7.69
CA LEU A 103 2.26 15.13 8.42
C LEU A 103 3.79 15.25 8.45
N GLY A 104 4.43 15.63 7.35
CA GLY A 104 5.87 15.82 7.27
C GLY A 104 6.37 16.88 8.25
N VAL A 105 5.63 17.99 8.42
CA VAL A 105 5.95 19.00 9.44
C VAL A 105 5.79 18.43 10.86
N ALA A 106 4.70 17.71 11.13
CA ALA A 106 4.46 17.10 12.45
C ALA A 106 5.53 16.06 12.81
N GLU A 107 5.97 15.27 11.84
CA GLU A 107 7.01 14.25 12.04
C GLU A 107 8.39 14.91 12.21
N TYR A 108 8.77 15.84 11.33
CA TYR A 108 10.08 16.48 11.35
C TYR A 108 10.31 17.35 12.59
N THR A 109 9.26 17.96 13.12
CA THR A 109 9.32 18.70 14.40
C THR A 109 9.35 17.77 15.63
N GLY A 110 9.18 16.46 15.44
CA GLY A 110 9.13 15.48 16.51
C GLY A 110 7.80 15.46 17.29
N TYR A 111 6.75 16.13 16.79
CA TYR A 111 5.45 16.22 17.46
C TYR A 111 4.83 14.82 17.67
N ILE A 112 4.84 13.99 16.62
CA ILE A 112 4.32 12.60 16.70
C ILE A 112 5.12 11.80 17.73
N ASN A 113 6.45 11.80 17.62
CA ASN A 113 7.34 11.06 18.51
C ASN A 113 7.17 11.47 19.99
N ALA A 114 7.09 12.78 20.25
CA ALA A 114 6.85 13.31 21.59
C ALA A 114 5.46 12.93 22.12
N GLY A 115 4.42 12.98 21.28
CA GLY A 115 3.05 12.60 21.63
C GLY A 115 2.93 11.14 22.03
N LEU A 116 3.45 10.22 21.21
CA LEU A 116 3.43 8.79 21.50
C LEU A 116 4.19 8.45 22.78
N ARG A 117 5.37 9.06 22.97
CA ARG A 117 6.17 8.89 24.19
C ARG A 117 5.46 9.42 25.44
N SER A 118 4.80 10.57 25.31
CA SER A 118 4.04 11.17 26.40
C SER A 118 2.90 10.26 26.86
N ILE A 119 2.05 9.80 25.93
CA ILE A 119 0.93 8.88 26.21
C ILE A 119 1.41 7.64 26.96
N LEU A 120 2.49 7.03 26.48
CA LEU A 120 3.01 5.81 27.08
C LEU A 120 3.67 6.04 28.44
N SER A 121 4.34 7.18 28.64
CA SER A 121 4.99 7.52 29.92
C SER A 121 4.01 7.77 31.07
N VAL A 122 2.80 8.27 30.77
CA VAL A 122 1.77 8.55 31.78
C VAL A 122 0.82 7.38 32.02
N THR A 123 0.97 6.27 31.29
CA THR A 123 0.05 5.15 31.35
C THR A 123 0.31 4.26 32.59
N PRO A 124 -0.70 4.01 33.45
CA PRO A 124 -0.54 3.14 34.61
C PRO A 124 -0.33 1.67 34.18
N LYS A 125 0.42 0.90 35.00
CA LYS A 125 0.83 -0.49 34.68
C LYS A 125 -0.32 -1.40 34.23
N MET A 126 -1.51 -1.20 34.78
CA MET A 126 -2.71 -1.98 34.47
C MET A 126 -3.23 -1.75 33.03
N LEU A 127 -3.04 -0.55 32.48
CA LEU A 127 -3.53 -0.15 31.16
C LEU A 127 -2.45 -0.23 30.07
N LEU A 128 -1.22 -0.66 30.39
CA LEU A 128 -0.12 -0.69 29.43
C LEU A 128 -0.41 -1.48 28.16
N THR A 129 -1.04 -2.64 28.27
CA THR A 129 -1.37 -3.47 27.11
C THR A 129 -2.43 -2.82 26.19
N PRO A 130 -3.63 -2.43 26.68
CA PRO A 130 -4.61 -1.80 25.81
C PRO A 130 -4.15 -0.45 25.25
N VAL A 131 -3.38 0.35 26.01
CA VAL A 131 -2.85 1.62 25.50
C VAL A 131 -1.76 1.39 24.45
N LEU A 132 -0.86 0.42 24.64
CA LEU A 132 0.15 0.12 23.63
C LEU A 132 -0.49 -0.35 22.32
N ILE A 133 -1.54 -1.17 22.38
CA ILE A 133 -2.31 -1.57 21.20
C ILE A 133 -2.97 -0.34 20.55
N ALA A 134 -3.61 0.53 21.34
CA ALA A 134 -4.22 1.75 20.82
C ALA A 134 -3.20 2.68 20.15
N VAL A 135 -2.02 2.84 20.74
CA VAL A 135 -0.89 3.60 20.19
C VAL A 135 -0.38 2.95 18.90
N GLY A 136 -0.25 1.62 18.88
CA GLY A 136 0.12 0.85 17.69
C GLY A 136 -0.87 1.07 16.54
N VAL A 137 -2.18 1.01 16.83
CA VAL A 137 -3.21 1.33 15.84
C VAL A 137 -3.10 2.78 15.42
N LEU A 138 -3.11 3.76 16.32
CA LEU A 138 -3.05 5.19 15.96
C LEU A 138 -1.78 5.58 15.19
N SER A 139 -0.67 4.86 15.38
CA SER A 139 0.57 5.13 14.69
C SER A 139 0.53 4.89 13.18
N HIS A 140 -0.49 4.18 12.64
CA HIS A 140 -0.67 4.04 11.19
C HIS A 140 -0.86 5.38 10.46
N VAL A 141 -1.31 6.42 11.17
CA VAL A 141 -1.44 7.79 10.63
C VAL A 141 -0.06 8.42 10.41
N ALA A 142 0.93 8.01 11.21
CA ALA A 142 2.30 8.47 11.13
C ALA A 142 3.15 7.38 10.48
N VAL A 143 3.18 7.40 9.15
CA VAL A 143 3.80 6.46 8.20
C VAL A 143 4.86 5.54 8.82
N ASP A 144 5.93 6.10 9.39
CA ASP A 144 7.09 5.35 9.88
C ASP A 144 7.14 5.21 11.42
N ALA A 145 6.40 6.02 12.17
CA ALA A 145 6.52 6.09 13.63
C ALA A 145 6.08 4.80 14.33
N GLY A 146 5.11 4.08 13.75
CA GLY A 146 4.65 2.80 14.29
C GLY A 146 5.76 1.75 14.35
N TYR A 147 6.49 1.56 13.25
CA TYR A 147 7.55 0.57 13.17
C TYR A 147 8.84 1.02 13.85
N VAL A 148 9.23 2.29 13.67
CA VAL A 148 10.50 2.80 14.15
C VAL A 148 10.47 3.11 15.65
N LEU A 149 9.33 3.62 16.17
CA LEU A 149 9.22 4.05 17.55
C LEU A 149 8.38 3.10 18.41
N VAL A 150 7.15 2.76 18.00
CA VAL A 150 6.20 2.08 18.90
C VAL A 150 6.69 0.68 19.29
N ILE A 151 7.25 -0.08 18.34
CA ILE A 151 7.78 -1.44 18.60
C ILE A 151 8.90 -1.43 19.65
N PRO A 152 10.03 -0.72 19.46
CA PRO A 152 11.11 -0.73 20.45
C PRO A 152 10.69 -0.06 21.77
N LEU A 153 9.88 1.00 21.73
CA LEU A 153 9.41 1.70 22.92
C LEU A 153 8.48 0.82 23.75
N GLY A 154 7.61 0.04 23.10
CA GLY A 154 6.76 -0.97 23.74
C GLY A 154 7.56 -2.00 24.52
N ALA A 155 8.62 -2.54 23.90
CA ALA A 155 9.54 -3.48 24.56
C ALA A 155 10.19 -2.87 25.82
N VAL A 156 10.70 -1.64 25.72
CA VAL A 156 11.38 -0.93 26.82
C VAL A 156 10.42 -0.62 27.98
N ILE A 157 9.20 -0.20 27.70
CA ILE A 157 8.22 0.13 28.74
C ILE A 157 7.70 -1.13 29.43
N PHE A 158 7.47 -2.23 28.69
CA PHE A 158 7.11 -3.51 29.29
C PHE A 158 8.21 -4.01 30.22
N TYR A 159 9.47 -3.91 29.80
CA TYR A 159 10.62 -4.21 30.64
C TYR A 159 10.64 -3.35 31.93
N ALA A 160 10.51 -2.02 31.79
CA ALA A 160 10.51 -1.09 32.92
C ALA A 160 9.31 -1.30 33.88
N ALA A 161 8.19 -1.81 33.37
CA ALA A 161 7.03 -2.15 34.18
C ALA A 161 7.16 -3.49 34.94
N GLY A 162 8.19 -4.28 34.66
CA GLY A 162 8.42 -5.63 35.20
C GLY A 162 7.72 -6.75 34.41
N ARG A 163 7.36 -6.50 33.15
CA ARG A 163 6.71 -7.46 32.24
C ARG A 163 7.69 -7.90 31.15
N HIS A 164 7.42 -9.04 30.52
CA HIS A 164 8.30 -9.59 29.49
C HIS A 164 8.35 -8.65 28.26
N PRO A 165 9.54 -8.23 27.76
CA PRO A 165 9.66 -7.27 26.65
C PRO A 165 9.01 -7.75 25.35
N LEU A 166 9.09 -9.05 25.05
CA LEU A 166 8.41 -9.64 23.88
C LEU A 166 6.90 -9.46 23.89
N ALA A 167 6.26 -9.22 25.04
CA ALA A 167 4.82 -8.96 25.09
C ALA A 167 4.47 -7.52 24.67
N GLY A 168 5.47 -6.64 24.54
CA GLY A 168 5.32 -5.28 24.02
C GLY A 168 5.80 -5.12 22.57
N ILE A 169 6.30 -6.18 21.93
CA ILE A 169 6.63 -6.26 20.49
C ILE A 169 5.43 -6.89 19.79
#